data_AF-A0A6P8XDR7-F1
#
_entry.id   AF-A0A6P8XDR7-F1
#
_cell.length_a   1.000
_cell.length_b   1.000
_cell.length_c   1.000
_cell.angle_alpha   90.00
_cell.angle_beta   90.00
_cell.angle_gamma   90.00
#
_symmetry.space_group_name_H-M   'P 1'
#
loop_
_entity.id
_entity.type
_entity.pdbx_description
1 polymer ?
#
loop_
_entity_poly.entity_id
_entity_poly.type
_entity_poly.pdbx_seq_one_letter_code
_entity_poly.pdbx_strand_id
1 'polypeptide(L)'
;MSCNWDKRNGRETLSYALFLHRQELQRPKRFRRLMAIANTKLKLTDELIRLQRCQWKWQAPSEQQLDALLRERQYRDILKHNMQQHQLKQQRKRRQCLEAKFGRNNRQQQTRF
;
A
#
# COMPACT_ATOMS: atom_id res chain seq x y z
N MET A 1 -46.55 -20.86 2.32
CA MET A 1 -45.75 -20.95 1.09
C MET A 1 -44.29 -20.68 1.45
N SER A 2 -43.46 -21.72 1.45
CA SER A 2 -42.07 -21.63 1.89
C SER A 2 -41.18 -21.42 0.67
N CYS A 3 -40.61 -20.22 0.53
CA CYS A 3 -39.70 -19.88 -0.54
C CYS A 3 -38.33 -20.54 -0.29
N ASN A 4 -38.11 -21.67 -0.95
CA ASN A 4 -36.84 -22.39 -0.97
C ASN A 4 -35.97 -21.88 -2.14
N TRP A 5 -35.54 -20.62 -2.06
CA TRP A 5 -34.52 -20.07 -2.96
C TRP A 5 -33.17 -20.04 -2.22
N ASP A 6 -32.11 -20.40 -2.95
CA ASP A 6 -30.75 -19.88 -2.73
C ASP A 6 -29.78 -20.52 -1.72
N LYS A 7 -29.83 -21.83 -1.44
CA LYS A 7 -28.65 -22.50 -0.84
C LYS A 7 -27.54 -22.82 -1.86
N ARG A 8 -27.86 -22.95 -3.17
CA ARG A 8 -26.87 -23.17 -4.23
C ARG A 8 -26.31 -21.85 -4.79
N ASN A 9 -27.17 -20.88 -5.08
CA ASN A 9 -26.77 -19.57 -5.63
C ASN A 9 -25.94 -18.71 -4.65
N GLY A 10 -26.19 -18.81 -3.34
CA GLY A 10 -25.40 -18.14 -2.30
C GLY A 10 -23.93 -18.60 -2.23
N ARG A 11 -23.65 -19.86 -2.55
CA ARG A 11 -22.28 -20.41 -2.56
C ARG A 11 -21.52 -19.98 -3.81
N GLU A 12 -22.17 -19.93 -4.95
CA GLU A 12 -21.58 -19.45 -6.20
C GLU A 12 -21.29 -17.95 -6.15
N THR A 13 -22.21 -17.15 -5.59
CA THR A 13 -22.00 -15.71 -5.35
C THR A 13 -20.91 -15.44 -4.31
N LEU A 14 -20.83 -16.23 -3.23
CA LEU A 14 -19.73 -16.10 -2.25
C LEU A 14 -18.38 -16.47 -2.87
N SER A 15 -18.33 -17.56 -3.63
CA SER A 15 -17.11 -18.02 -4.32
C SER A 15 -16.65 -16.99 -5.35
N TYR A 16 -17.59 -16.45 -6.13
CA TYR A 16 -17.34 -15.40 -7.11
C TYR A 16 -16.95 -14.08 -6.44
N ALA A 17 -17.59 -13.69 -5.34
CA ALA A 17 -17.22 -12.52 -4.56
C ALA A 17 -15.81 -12.64 -3.95
N LEU A 18 -15.45 -13.81 -3.41
CA LEU A 18 -14.11 -14.10 -2.91
C LEU A 18 -13.06 -14.12 -4.04
N PHE A 19 -13.42 -14.64 -5.21
CA PHE A 19 -12.59 -14.61 -6.40
C PHE A 19 -12.34 -13.17 -6.87
N LEU A 20 -13.39 -12.36 -7.00
CA LEU A 20 -13.29 -10.94 -7.34
C LEU A 20 -12.49 -10.17 -6.29
N HIS A 21 -12.67 -10.48 -5.00
CA HIS A 21 -11.85 -9.92 -3.94
C HIS A 21 -10.38 -10.28 -4.13
N ARG A 22 -10.04 -11.56 -4.33
CA ARG A 22 -8.66 -12.00 -4.61
C ARG A 22 -8.09 -11.32 -5.85
N GLN A 23 -8.89 -11.13 -6.89
CA GLN A 23 -8.47 -10.48 -8.12
C GLN A 23 -8.23 -8.97 -7.90
N GLU A 24 -9.08 -8.29 -7.14
CA GLU A 24 -8.91 -6.88 -6.76
C GLU A 24 -7.70 -6.68 -5.84
N LEU A 25 -7.44 -7.64 -4.94
CA LEU A 25 -6.24 -7.67 -4.10
C LEU A 25 -4.95 -7.80 -4.94
N GLN A 26 -5.01 -8.44 -6.11
CA GLN A 26 -3.90 -8.59 -7.04
C GLN A 26 -3.73 -7.39 -7.99
N ARG A 27 -4.68 -6.44 -8.03
CA ARG A 27 -4.59 -5.31 -8.97
C ARG A 27 -3.48 -4.32 -8.56
N PRO A 28 -2.59 -3.93 -9.50
CA PRO A 28 -1.54 -2.94 -9.25
C PRO A 28 -2.10 -1.53 -8.90
N LYS A 29 -3.37 -1.27 -9.21
CA LYS A 29 -4.08 -0.04 -8.83
C LYS A 29 -4.32 0.07 -7.31
N ARG A 30 -4.51 -1.04 -6.59
CA ARG A 30 -4.63 -1.04 -5.12
C ARG A 30 -3.33 -0.55 -4.48
N PHE A 31 -2.19 -0.97 -5.01
CA PHE A 31 -0.88 -0.49 -4.55
C PHE A 31 -0.71 1.02 -4.74
N ARG A 32 -1.04 1.55 -5.94
CA ARG A 32 -1.01 3.00 -6.18
C ARG A 32 -1.93 3.76 -5.22
N ARG A 33 -3.13 3.23 -4.96
CA ARG A 33 -4.07 3.79 -3.98
C ARG A 33 -3.50 3.75 -2.55
N LEU A 34 -2.89 2.65 -2.12
CA LEU A 34 -2.27 2.54 -0.79
C LEU A 34 -1.08 3.50 -0.63
N MET A 35 -0.26 3.67 -1.66
CA MET A 35 0.81 4.67 -1.67
C MET A 35 0.27 6.10 -1.65
N ALA A 36 -0.81 6.39 -2.38
CA ALA A 36 -1.47 7.68 -2.34
C ALA A 36 -2.01 7.98 -0.93
N ILE A 37 -2.69 7.02 -0.30
CA ILE A 37 -3.19 7.15 1.08
C ILE A 37 -2.02 7.36 2.05
N ALA A 38 -0.93 6.59 1.92
CA ALA A 38 0.25 6.74 2.77
C ALA A 38 0.92 8.11 2.59
N ASN A 39 1.03 8.60 1.36
CA ASN A 39 1.51 9.96 1.07
C ASN A 39 0.62 11.03 1.71
N THR A 40 -0.70 10.89 1.60
CA THR A 40 -1.65 11.82 2.23
C THR A 40 -1.51 11.81 3.74
N LYS A 41 -1.43 10.62 4.37
CA LYS A 41 -1.19 10.49 5.80
C LYS A 41 0.10 11.19 6.23
N LEU A 42 1.17 11.01 5.46
CA LEU A 42 2.45 11.64 5.74
C LEU A 42 2.39 13.17 5.65
N LYS A 43 1.74 13.71 4.62
CA LYS A 43 1.51 15.16 4.47
C LYS A 43 0.72 15.73 5.65
N LEU A 44 -0.37 15.07 6.03
CA LEU A 44 -1.19 15.49 7.17
C LEU A 44 -0.40 15.45 8.48
N THR A 45 0.40 14.41 8.72
CA THR A 45 1.27 14.33 9.91
C THR A 45 2.31 15.47 9.92
N ASP A 46 2.95 15.77 8.78
CA ASP A 46 3.90 16.89 8.69
C ASP A 46 3.21 18.25 8.91
N GLU A 47 1.99 18.45 8.40
CA GLU A 47 1.19 19.65 8.64
C GLU A 47 0.79 19.80 10.10
N LEU A 48 0.32 18.72 10.75
CA LEU A 48 -0.03 18.72 12.17
C LEU A 48 1.18 19.05 13.04
N ILE A 49 2.33 18.41 12.79
CA ILE A 49 3.59 18.73 13.49
C ILE A 49 3.96 20.21 13.30
N ARG A 50 3.81 20.75 12.09
CA ARG A 50 4.09 22.16 11.80
C ARG A 50 3.17 23.09 12.58
N LEU A 51 1.85 22.82 12.57
CA LEU A 51 0.86 23.62 13.28
C LEU A 51 1.11 23.60 14.79
N GLN A 52 1.39 22.43 15.36
CA GLN A 52 1.72 22.27 16.78
C GLN A 52 2.93 23.14 17.17
N ARG A 53 4.00 23.11 16.36
CA ARG A 53 5.20 23.93 16.59
C ARG A 53 4.92 25.43 16.49
N CYS A 54 4.02 25.86 15.61
CA CYS A 54 3.61 27.26 15.54
C CYS A 54 2.83 27.69 16.78
N GLN A 55 1.97 26.83 17.32
CA GLN A 55 1.25 27.10 18.57
C GLN A 55 2.22 27.20 19.77
N TRP A 56 3.30 26.41 19.76
CA TRP A 56 4.30 26.44 20.83
C TRP A 56 5.08 27.75 20.95
N LYS A 57 5.05 28.60 19.90
CA LYS A 57 5.61 29.95 19.96
C LYS A 57 4.82 30.87 20.90
N TRP A 58 3.53 30.56 21.10
CA TRP A 58 2.60 31.37 21.87
C TRP A 58 2.25 30.74 23.22
N GLN A 59 2.38 29.42 23.33
CA GLN A 59 2.07 28.67 24.54
C GLN A 59 3.08 27.54 24.74
N ALA A 60 3.73 27.49 25.91
CA ALA A 60 4.65 26.40 26.21
C ALA A 60 3.92 25.04 26.14
N PRO A 61 4.52 24.02 25.49
CA PRO A 61 3.91 22.70 25.41
C PRO A 61 3.83 22.03 26.77
N SER A 62 2.76 21.28 26.98
CA SER A 62 2.73 20.27 28.04
C SER A 62 3.60 19.07 27.67
N GLU A 63 4.05 18.33 28.68
CA GLU A 63 4.80 17.08 28.51
C GLU A 63 4.03 16.07 27.64
N GLN A 64 2.72 15.94 27.83
CA GLN A 64 1.85 15.08 27.02
C GLN A 64 1.85 15.47 25.53
N GLN A 65 1.93 16.77 25.21
CA GLN A 65 2.01 17.26 23.83
C GLN A 65 3.38 17.00 23.20
N LEU A 66 4.45 17.08 23.98
CA LEU A 66 5.80 16.70 23.54
C LEU A 66 5.85 15.21 23.20
N ASP A 67 5.33 14.36 24.08
CA ASP A 67 5.25 12.92 23.87
C ASP A 67 4.40 12.54 22.64
N ALA A 68 3.26 13.21 22.46
CA ALA A 68 2.43 13.03 21.27
C ALA A 68 3.21 13.39 19.99
N LEU A 69 3.95 14.49 20.00
CA LEU A 69 4.75 14.91 18.85
C LEU A 69 5.90 13.93 18.55
N LEU A 70 6.51 13.34 19.58
CA LEU A 70 7.53 12.29 19.41
C LEU A 70 6.93 11.03 18.77
N ARG A 71 5.75 10.59 19.20
CA ARG A 71 5.04 9.45 18.58
C ARG A 71 4.69 9.71 17.12
N GLU A 72 4.18 10.90 16.80
CA GLU A 72 3.87 11.29 15.42
C GLU A 72 5.13 11.34 14.54
N ARG A 73 6.25 11.82 15.10
CA ARG A 73 7.55 11.80 14.41
C ARG A 73 8.02 10.37 14.13
N GLN A 74 7.97 9.49 15.13
CA GLN A 74 8.33 8.08 14.98
C GLN A 74 7.45 7.39 13.93
N TYR A 75 6.14 7.60 14.00
CA TYR A 75 5.20 7.06 13.02
C TYR A 75 5.54 7.49 11.59
N ARG A 76 5.80 8.79 11.39
CA ARG A 76 6.21 9.34 10.09
C ARG A 76 7.47 8.69 9.56
N ASP A 77 8.49 8.54 10.40
CA ASP A 77 9.79 8.01 9.99
C ASP A 77 9.68 6.51 9.62
N ILE A 78 8.90 5.73 10.39
CA ILE A 78 8.57 4.32 10.07
C ILE A 78 7.79 4.23 8.76
N LEU A 79 6.78 5.09 8.56
CA LEU A 79 5.97 5.09 7.34
C LEU A 79 6.82 5.43 6.10
N LYS A 80 7.70 6.44 6.20
CA LYS A 80 8.67 6.78 5.14
C LYS A 80 9.54 5.59 4.78
N HIS A 81 10.11 4.93 5.78
CA HIS A 81 10.95 3.75 5.58
C HIS A 81 10.17 2.63 4.87
N ASN A 82 8.97 2.31 5.32
CA ASN A 82 8.13 1.27 4.72
C ASN A 82 7.78 1.59 3.25
N MET A 83 7.48 2.85 2.95
CA MET A 83 7.22 3.29 1.57
C MET A 83 8.46 3.13 0.69
N GLN A 84 9.64 3.52 1.18
CA GLN A 84 10.90 3.36 0.46
C GLN A 84 11.25 1.89 0.20
N GLN A 85 11.17 1.04 1.23
CA GLN A 85 11.41 -0.40 1.09
C GLN A 85 10.44 -1.03 0.08
N HIS A 86 9.19 -0.60 0.09
CA HIS A 86 8.21 -1.07 -0.87
C HIS A 86 8.57 -0.65 -2.30
N GLN A 87 9.01 0.59 -2.52
CA GLN A 87 9.46 1.06 -3.84
C GLN A 87 10.67 0.25 -4.34
N LEU A 88 11.66 0.01 -3.49
CA LEU A 88 12.84 -0.80 -3.81
C LEU A 88 12.45 -2.23 -4.20
N LYS A 89 11.55 -2.87 -3.43
CA LYS A 89 11.04 -4.21 -3.74
C LYS A 89 10.33 -4.27 -5.09
N GLN A 90 9.57 -3.23 -5.45
CA GLN A 90 8.94 -3.16 -6.77
C GLN A 90 9.96 -2.99 -7.90
N GLN A 91 10.95 -2.13 -7.73
CA GLN A 91 11.99 -1.96 -8.75
C GLN A 91 12.76 -3.28 -8.98
N ARG A 92 13.13 -3.98 -7.90
CA ARG A 92 13.76 -5.31 -7.99
C ARG A 92 12.89 -6.32 -8.74
N LYS A 93 11.60 -6.41 -8.41
CA LYS A 93 10.66 -7.28 -9.14
C LYS A 93 10.55 -6.91 -10.63
N ARG A 94 10.50 -5.62 -10.96
CA ARG A 94 10.46 -5.17 -12.37
C ARG A 94 11.72 -5.57 -13.12
N ARG A 95 12.91 -5.39 -12.52
CA ARG A 95 14.19 -5.82 -13.10
C ARG A 95 14.21 -7.33 -13.36
N GLN A 96 13.86 -8.13 -12.36
CA GLN A 96 13.76 -9.59 -12.51
C GLN A 96 12.78 -10.02 -13.62
N CYS A 97 11.61 -9.37 -13.71
CA CYS A 97 10.66 -9.65 -14.79
C CYS A 97 11.21 -9.27 -16.17
N LEU A 98 11.96 -8.17 -16.30
CA LEU A 98 12.60 -7.77 -17.55
C LEU A 98 13.69 -8.77 -17.93
N GLU A 99 14.60 -9.10 -17.01
CA GLU A 99 15.65 -10.10 -17.19
C GLU A 99 15.07 -11.46 -17.62
N ALA A 100 13.99 -11.91 -16.98
CA ALA A 100 13.30 -13.15 -17.35
C ALA A 100 12.68 -13.12 -18.75
N LYS A 101 12.22 -11.95 -19.23
CA LYS A 101 11.71 -11.79 -20.60
C LYS A 101 12.83 -11.79 -21.63
N PHE A 102 13.92 -11.07 -21.38
CA PHE A 102 15.09 -11.05 -22.27
C PHE A 102 15.77 -12.42 -22.35
N GLY A 103 15.90 -13.14 -21.22
CA GLY A 103 16.46 -14.49 -21.19
C GLY A 103 15.62 -15.53 -21.95
N ARG A 104 14.29 -15.37 -22.03
CA ARG A 104 13.42 -16.23 -22.85
C ARG A 104 13.55 -15.93 -24.35
N ASN A 105 13.65 -14.65 -24.72
CA ASN A 105 13.80 -14.27 -26.13
C ASN A 105 15.12 -14.78 -26.74
N ASN A 106 16.23 -14.77 -25.99
CA ASN A 106 17.51 -15.31 -26.48
C ASN A 106 17.49 -16.84 -26.64
N ARG A 107 16.77 -17.59 -25.79
CA ARG A 107 16.63 -19.06 -25.96
C ARG A 107 15.76 -19.44 -27.16
N GLN A 108 14.77 -18.63 -27.50
CA GLN A 108 13.92 -18.84 -28.70
C GLN A 108 14.66 -18.53 -30.01
N GLN A 109 15.71 -17.71 -29.99
CA GLN A 109 16.53 -17.44 -31.17
C GLN A 109 17.59 -18.52 -31.42
N GLN A 110 18.05 -19.24 -30.40
CA GLN A 110 19.04 -20.32 -30.54
C GLN A 110 18.45 -21.66 -31.01
N THR A 111 17.13 -21.83 -31.01
CA THR A 111 16.43 -23.06 -31.42
C THR A 111 15.94 -23.05 -32.86
N ARG A 112 16.37 -22.05 -33.65
CA ARG A 112 16.10 -21.94 -35.10
C ARG A 112 17.40 -22.13 -35.89
N PHE A 113 17.93 -23.34 -35.86
CA PHE A 113 18.92 -23.85 -36.81
C PHE A 113 18.65 -25.32 -37.07
#